data_AF-A0A6N7MI28-F1
#
_entry.id   AF-A0A6N7MI28-F1
#
_cell.length_a   1.000
_cell.length_b   1.000
_cell.length_c   1.000
_cell.angle_alpha   90.00
_cell.angle_beta   90.00
_cell.angle_gamma   90.00
#
_symmetry.space_group_name_H-M   'P 1'
#
loop_
_entity.id
_entity.type
_entity.pdbx_description
1 polymer ?
#
loop_
_entity_poly.entity_id
_entity_poly.type
_entity_poly.pdbx_seq_one_letter_code
_entity_poly.pdbx_strand_id
1 'polypeptide(L)'
;MRGENPGLKMEFVVQSGFPEAYHSTFIARYLEKLTKRLGCDYLGTAIRGGQEGIKIQPAWMTRKTFSMFTELGQKFAQTGEYNQEIIDKLAQPMHLSGSRLFLYKLMGKIGIANFYWNNQLKQNKAFDQRFARPYAN
;
A
#
# COMPACT_ATOMS: atom_id res chain seq x y z
N MET A 1 -20.01 19.01 5.12
CA MET A 1 -19.74 18.66 6.52
C MET A 1 -18.45 19.35 6.94
N ARG A 2 -18.54 20.37 7.79
CA ARG A 2 -17.41 20.87 8.60
C ARG A 2 -17.68 20.37 10.01
N GLY A 3 -16.78 19.55 10.54
CA GLY A 3 -16.84 19.09 11.93
C GLY A 3 -15.94 19.97 12.80
N GLU A 4 -16.25 20.05 14.09
CA GLU A 4 -15.38 20.66 15.10
C GLU A 4 -15.02 19.57 16.11
N ASN A 5 -13.80 19.03 15.99
CA ASN A 5 -13.31 17.97 16.87
C ASN A 5 -11.94 18.37 17.46
N PRO A 6 -11.87 19.50 18.18
CA PRO A 6 -10.61 20.00 18.71
C PRO A 6 -9.97 18.97 19.64
N GLY A 7 -8.67 18.72 19.45
CA GLY A 7 -7.90 17.76 20.23
C GLY A 7 -7.96 16.31 19.73
N LEU A 8 -8.84 15.97 18.77
CA LEU A 8 -8.75 14.67 18.10
C LEU A 8 -7.62 14.67 17.07
N LYS A 9 -6.71 13.71 17.21
CA LYS A 9 -5.58 13.50 16.32
C LYS A 9 -5.87 12.32 15.41
N MET A 10 -5.57 12.45 14.12
CA MET A 10 -5.76 11.39 13.12
C MET A 10 -4.46 11.08 12.40
N GLU A 11 -4.21 9.79 12.28
CA GLU A 11 -3.13 9.19 11.50
C GLU A 11 -3.69 8.10 10.61
N PHE A 12 -2.99 7.80 9.52
CA PHE A 12 -3.44 6.82 8.55
C PHE A 12 -2.33 5.88 8.12
N VAL A 13 -2.72 4.63 7.85
CA VAL A 13 -1.89 3.67 7.14
C VAL A 13 -2.59 3.36 5.81
N VAL A 14 -1.93 3.66 4.70
CA VAL A 14 -2.45 3.41 3.35
C VAL A 14 -1.63 2.30 2.70
N GLN A 15 -2.29 1.18 2.45
CA GLN A 15 -1.71 0.02 1.79
C GLN A 15 -2.28 -0.14 0.38
N SER A 16 -1.43 -0.53 -0.57
CA SER A 16 -1.85 -0.78 -1.95
C SER A 16 -1.22 -2.06 -2.52
N GLY A 17 -1.91 -2.65 -3.49
CA GLY A 17 -1.41 -3.82 -4.22
C GLY A 17 -0.30 -3.50 -5.21
N PHE A 18 -0.28 -2.26 -5.75
CA PHE A 18 0.78 -1.82 -6.65
C PHE A 18 2.13 -1.73 -5.93
N PRO A 19 3.24 -2.12 -6.58
CA PRO A 19 4.55 -2.13 -5.95
C PRO A 19 5.06 -0.72 -5.61
N GLU A 20 4.60 0.31 -6.32
CA GLU A 20 4.97 1.71 -6.11
C GLU A 20 4.04 2.38 -5.10
N ALA A 21 4.61 3.06 -4.13
CA ALA A 21 3.86 3.88 -3.18
C ALA A 21 3.28 5.15 -3.81
N TYR A 22 3.83 5.59 -4.96
CA TYR A 22 3.44 6.86 -5.60
C TYR A 22 1.94 6.98 -5.85
N HIS A 23 1.27 5.89 -6.26
CA HIS A 23 -0.17 5.87 -6.50
C HIS A 23 -1.00 6.29 -5.26
N SER A 24 -0.49 6.03 -4.07
CA SER A 24 -1.18 6.33 -2.81
C SER A 24 -0.91 7.76 -2.29
N THR A 25 0.00 8.52 -2.91
CA THR A 25 0.28 9.91 -2.50
C THR A 25 -0.93 10.82 -2.66
N PHE A 26 -1.76 10.58 -3.67
CA PHE A 26 -3.00 11.31 -3.90
C PHE A 26 -4.00 11.09 -2.76
N ILE A 27 -4.08 9.85 -2.24
CA ILE A 27 -4.93 9.50 -1.10
C ILE A 27 -4.40 10.19 0.15
N ALA A 28 -3.09 10.18 0.42
CA ALA A 28 -2.52 10.87 1.58
C ALA A 28 -2.84 12.38 1.58
N ARG A 29 -2.73 13.06 0.43
CA ARG A 29 -3.14 14.47 0.28
C ARG A 29 -4.63 14.69 0.54
N TYR A 30 -5.47 13.75 0.09
CA TYR A 30 -6.90 13.81 0.36
C TYR A 30 -7.20 13.61 1.85
N LEU A 31 -6.53 12.67 2.51
CA LEU A 31 -6.70 12.37 3.93
C LEU A 31 -6.33 13.57 4.80
N GLU A 32 -5.21 14.26 4.50
CA GLU A 32 -4.87 15.51 5.18
C GLU A 32 -5.99 16.55 5.06
N LYS A 33 -6.52 16.73 3.84
CA LYS A 33 -7.63 17.66 3.59
C LYS A 33 -8.91 17.25 4.32
N LEU A 34 -9.19 15.95 4.39
CA LEU A 34 -10.33 15.38 5.11
C LEU A 34 -10.20 15.66 6.61
N THR A 35 -9.06 15.35 7.21
CA THR A 35 -8.78 15.58 8.63
C THR A 35 -8.97 17.06 9.01
N LYS A 36 -8.44 17.97 8.20
CA LYS A 36 -8.63 19.42 8.39
C LYS A 36 -10.11 19.84 8.29
N ARG A 37 -10.90 19.23 7.42
CA ARG A 37 -12.35 19.50 7.29
C ARG A 37 -13.17 18.96 8.46
N LEU A 38 -12.67 17.93 9.13
CA LEU A 38 -13.28 17.36 10.34
C LEU A 38 -12.90 18.15 11.61
N GLY A 39 -12.01 19.15 11.50
CA GLY A 39 -11.54 19.93 12.64
C GLY A 39 -10.60 19.15 13.55
N CYS A 40 -9.85 18.18 13.00
CA CYS A 40 -8.89 17.34 13.70
C CYS A 40 -7.44 17.73 13.36
N ASP A 41 -6.50 17.28 14.19
CA ASP A 41 -5.06 17.39 13.94
C ASP A 41 -4.60 16.24 13.05
N TYR A 42 -3.92 16.56 11.94
CA TYR A 42 -3.35 15.56 11.04
C TYR A 42 -1.91 15.22 11.45
N LEU A 43 -1.68 13.99 11.91
CA LEU A 43 -0.36 13.53 12.35
C LEU A 43 0.48 12.93 11.22
N GLY A 44 -0.15 12.46 10.14
CA GLY A 44 0.55 11.91 8.99
C GLY A 44 -0.14 10.71 8.35
N THR A 45 0.46 10.24 7.26
CA THR A 45 0.02 9.02 6.55
C THR A 45 1.23 8.16 6.22
N ALA A 46 1.27 6.94 6.75
CA ALA A 46 2.23 5.92 6.36
C ALA A 46 1.75 5.21 5.10
N ILE A 47 2.51 5.30 4.01
CA ILE A 47 2.17 4.66 2.74
C ILE A 47 3.01 3.40 2.56
N ARG A 48 2.38 2.30 2.12
CA ARG A 48 3.10 1.08 1.76
C ARG A 48 2.50 0.41 0.52
N GLY A 49 3.30 0.37 -0.55
CA GLY A 49 3.00 -0.43 -1.75
C GLY A 49 3.35 -1.92 -1.60
N GLY A 50 2.95 -2.70 -2.60
CA GLY A 50 3.32 -4.10 -2.79
C GLY A 50 2.74 -5.05 -1.74
N GLN A 51 1.65 -4.67 -1.07
CA GLN A 51 1.07 -5.47 0.01
C GLN A 51 0.29 -6.69 -0.49
N GLU A 52 -0.12 -6.72 -1.75
CA GLU A 52 -0.79 -7.89 -2.34
C GLU A 52 0.09 -9.15 -2.27
N GLY A 53 1.39 -9.00 -2.55
CA GLY A 53 2.35 -10.10 -2.54
C GLY A 53 2.71 -10.61 -1.14
N ILE A 54 2.35 -9.90 -0.07
CA ILE A 54 2.84 -10.22 1.29
C ILE A 54 2.34 -11.59 1.77
N LYS A 55 1.16 -12.03 1.30
CA LYS A 55 0.54 -13.32 1.68
C LYS A 55 1.28 -14.55 1.14
N ILE A 56 1.96 -14.39 0.00
CA ILE A 56 2.68 -15.47 -0.68
C ILE A 56 4.20 -15.38 -0.50
N GLN A 57 4.69 -14.27 0.05
CA GLN A 57 6.10 -14.08 0.31
C GLN A 57 6.53 -14.86 1.56
N PRO A 58 7.63 -15.64 1.48
CA PRO A 58 8.33 -16.14 2.65
C PRO A 58 8.60 -15.08 3.73
N ALA A 59 8.57 -15.51 4.99
CA ALA A 59 8.70 -14.62 6.16
C ALA A 59 9.98 -13.76 6.16
N TRP A 60 11.09 -14.25 5.59
CA TRP A 60 12.33 -13.48 5.50
C TRP A 60 12.21 -12.24 4.60
N MET A 61 11.33 -12.26 3.59
CA MET A 61 11.07 -11.09 2.73
C MET A 61 10.14 -10.07 3.38
N THR A 62 9.21 -10.53 4.23
CA THR A 62 8.23 -9.67 4.89
C THR A 62 8.75 -9.06 6.19
N ARG A 63 9.76 -9.69 6.81
CA ARG A 63 10.35 -9.29 8.10
C ARG A 63 10.71 -7.81 8.19
N LYS A 64 11.36 -7.26 7.15
CA LYS A 64 11.74 -5.84 7.14
C LYS A 64 10.51 -4.93 7.16
N THR A 65 9.48 -5.27 6.39
CA THR A 65 8.23 -4.50 6.34
C THR A 65 7.52 -4.52 7.70
N PHE A 66 7.39 -5.70 8.31
CA PHE A 66 6.79 -5.82 9.64
C PHE A 66 7.59 -5.10 10.71
N SER A 67 8.92 -5.20 10.68
CA SER A 67 9.78 -4.48 11.61
C SER A 67 9.57 -2.97 11.56
N MET A 68 9.40 -2.38 10.37
CA MET A 68 9.13 -0.94 10.23
C MET A 68 7.76 -0.55 10.80
N PHE A 69 6.72 -1.37 10.59
CA PHE A 69 5.41 -1.11 11.20
C PHE A 69 5.44 -1.24 12.73
N THR A 70 6.15 -2.24 13.25
CA THR A 70 6.35 -2.41 14.70
C THR A 70 7.09 -1.20 15.28
N GLU A 71 8.17 -0.75 14.64
CA GLU A 71 8.94 0.42 15.08
C GLU A 71 8.09 1.71 15.03
N LEU A 72 7.28 1.88 13.99
CA LEU A 72 6.36 3.02 13.86
C LEU A 72 5.38 3.05 15.03
N GLY A 73 4.73 1.93 15.35
CA GLY A 73 3.78 1.82 16.46
C GLY A 73 4.45 2.02 17.82
N GLN A 74 5.67 1.50 18.02
CA GLN A 74 6.42 1.70 19.26
C GLN A 74 6.79 3.17 19.48
N LYS A 75 7.30 3.86 18.45
CA LYS A 75 7.62 5.29 18.56
C LYS A 75 6.36 6.12 18.81
N PHE A 76 5.27 5.79 18.13
CA PHE A 76 3.99 6.47 18.36
C PHE A 76 3.50 6.28 19.79
N ALA A 77 3.55 5.06 20.34
CA ALA A 77 3.15 4.79 21.72
C ALA A 77 3.99 5.57 22.76
N GLN A 78 5.27 5.86 22.45
CA GLN A 78 6.17 6.57 23.35
C GLN A 78 6.04 8.10 23.26
N THR A 79 5.82 8.63 22.05
CA THR A 79 5.93 10.07 21.76
C THR A 79 4.60 10.73 21.46
N GLY A 80 3.58 9.96 21.08
CA GLY A 80 2.33 10.46 20.52
C GLY A 80 2.49 11.10 19.13
N GLU A 81 3.64 10.90 18.48
CA GLU A 81 3.99 11.50 17.20
C GLU A 81 4.33 10.44 16.14
N TYR A 82 4.04 10.78 14.88
CA TYR A 82 4.34 9.92 13.75
C TYR A 82 5.77 10.16 13.29
N ASN A 83 6.61 9.12 13.38
CA ASN A 83 8.01 9.26 13.03
C ASN A 83 8.22 9.34 11.51
N GLN A 84 8.50 10.55 11.03
CA GLN A 84 8.63 10.84 9.59
C GLN A 84 9.69 9.98 8.90
N GLU A 85 10.80 9.69 9.57
CA GLU A 85 11.86 8.85 9.00
C GLU A 85 11.38 7.42 8.68
N ILE A 86 10.57 6.82 9.55
CA ILE A 86 9.99 5.49 9.32
C ILE A 86 8.94 5.54 8.21
N ILE A 87 8.12 6.59 8.18
CA ILE A 87 7.11 6.81 7.13
C ILE A 87 7.77 6.88 5.76
N ASP A 88 8.84 7.66 5.63
CA ASP A 88 9.57 7.85 4.37
C ASP A 88 10.22 6.54 3.90
N LYS A 89 10.69 5.71 4.84
CA LYS A 89 11.20 4.36 4.56
C LYS A 89 10.10 3.40 4.11
N LEU A 90 8.93 3.42 4.76
CA LEU A 90 7.77 2.59 4.40
C LEU A 90 7.27 2.90 2.99
N ALA A 91 7.30 4.18 2.61
CA ALA A 91 6.90 4.67 1.30
C ALA A 91 7.83 4.22 0.15
N GLN A 92 8.99 3.62 0.42
CA GLN A 92 9.86 3.13 -0.65
C GLN A 92 9.39 1.76 -1.21
N PRO A 93 9.39 1.55 -2.54
CA PRO A 93 9.81 2.50 -3.57
C PRO A 93 8.69 3.46 -3.95
N MET A 94 9.02 4.75 -4.07
CA MET A 94 8.10 5.72 -4.68
C MET A 94 7.95 5.44 -6.17
N HIS A 95 9.06 5.22 -6.87
CA HIS A 95 9.07 4.78 -8.25
C HIS A 95 9.91 3.52 -8.40
N LEU A 96 9.49 2.62 -9.30
CA LEU A 96 10.30 1.48 -9.69
C LEU A 96 11.54 1.96 -10.43
N SER A 97 12.69 1.37 -10.09
CA SER A 97 13.91 1.57 -10.85
C SER A 97 13.77 0.99 -12.27
N GLY A 98 14.53 1.52 -13.22
CA GLY A 98 14.58 0.99 -14.59
C GLY A 98 14.89 -0.52 -14.65
N SER A 99 15.76 -1.00 -13.75
CA SER A 99 16.08 -2.43 -13.61
C SER A 99 14.88 -3.27 -13.15
N ARG A 100 14.09 -2.79 -12.19
CA ARG A 100 12.87 -3.48 -11.74
C ARG A 100 11.80 -3.47 -12.83
N LEU A 101 11.64 -2.35 -13.54
CA LEU A 101 10.73 -2.26 -14.68
C LEU A 101 11.12 -3.25 -15.79
N PHE A 102 12.42 -3.36 -16.09
CA PHE A 102 12.93 -4.35 -17.05
C PHE A 102 12.61 -5.78 -16.62
N LEU A 103 12.85 -6.12 -15.34
CA LEU A 103 12.51 -7.43 -14.79
C LEU A 103 11.00 -7.72 -14.90
N TYR A 104 10.13 -6.77 -14.56
CA TYR A 104 8.68 -6.94 -14.71
C TYR A 104 8.26 -7.16 -16.17
N LYS A 105 8.85 -6.42 -17.12
CA LYS A 105 8.61 -6.63 -18.55
C LYS A 105 9.02 -8.04 -18.99
N LEU A 106 10.15 -8.54 -18.50
CA LEU A 106 10.59 -9.90 -18.78
C LEU A 106 9.63 -10.94 -18.19
N MET A 107 9.23 -10.79 -16.92
CA MET A 107 8.25 -11.66 -16.25
C MET A 107 6.89 -11.69 -16.96
N GLY A 108 6.46 -10.56 -17.53
CA GLY A 108 5.26 -10.48 -18.36
C GLY A 108 5.38 -11.31 -19.63
N LYS A 109 6.52 -11.22 -20.34
CA LYS A 109 6.77 -11.99 -21.58
C LYS A 109 6.80 -13.50 -21.36
N ILE A 110 7.37 -13.95 -20.25
CA ILE A 110 7.47 -15.39 -19.92
C ILE A 110 6.24 -15.94 -19.19
N GLY A 111 5.17 -15.14 -19.05
CA GLY A 111 3.89 -15.56 -18.48
C GLY A 111 3.85 -15.75 -16.96
N ILE A 112 4.93 -15.44 -16.25
CA ILE A 112 5.02 -15.62 -14.78
C ILE A 112 4.28 -14.51 -14.03
N ALA A 113 4.15 -13.32 -14.62
CA ALA A 113 3.48 -12.18 -13.98
C ALA A 113 2.02 -12.48 -13.55
N ASN A 114 1.33 -13.36 -14.27
CA ASN A 114 -0.06 -13.72 -13.98
C ASN A 114 -0.19 -15.07 -13.24
N PHE A 115 0.91 -15.73 -12.89
CA PHE A 115 0.86 -17.07 -12.30
C PHE A 115 -0.01 -17.12 -11.03
N TYR A 116 0.19 -16.16 -10.12
CA TYR A 116 -0.59 -16.04 -8.89
C TYR A 116 -2.10 -15.90 -9.16
N TRP A 117 -2.47 -14.93 -10.00
CA TRP A 117 -3.87 -14.68 -10.38
C TRP A 117 -4.50 -15.86 -11.12
N ASN A 118 -3.76 -16.50 -12.02
CA ASN A 118 -4.20 -17.69 -12.73
C ASN A 118 -4.47 -18.86 -11.77
N ASN A 119 -3.61 -19.04 -10.77
CA ASN A 119 -3.81 -20.07 -9.75
C ASN A 119 -5.07 -19.79 -8.92
N GLN A 120 -5.26 -18.54 -8.48
CA GLN A 120 -6.49 -18.12 -7.77
C GLN A 120 -7.74 -18.38 -8.62
N LEU A 121 -7.73 -18.03 -9.92
CA LEU A 121 -8.85 -18.27 -10.82
C LEU A 121 -9.15 -19.76 -11.02
N LYS A 122 -8.12 -20.61 -11.12
CA LYS A 122 -8.29 -22.07 -11.24
C LYS A 122 -8.90 -22.66 -9.97
N GLN A 123 -8.40 -22.27 -8.79
CA GLN A 123 -8.95 -22.71 -7.50
C GLN A 123 -10.43 -22.32 -7.34
N ASN A 124 -10.83 -21.19 -7.92
CA ASN A 124 -12.21 -20.69 -7.88
C ASN A 124 -13.06 -21.07 -9.11
N LYS A 125 -12.60 -22.01 -9.96
CA LYS A 125 -13.30 -22.47 -11.18
C LYS A 125 -13.70 -21.34 -12.15
N ALA A 126 -12.97 -20.23 -12.14
CA ALA A 126 -13.24 -19.02 -12.94
C ALA A 126 -12.20 -18.76 -14.03
N PHE A 127 -11.27 -19.70 -14.25
CA PHE A 127 -10.15 -19.51 -15.17
C PHE A 127 -10.58 -19.28 -16.63
N ASP A 128 -11.64 -19.94 -17.08
CA ASP A 128 -12.16 -19.78 -18.44
C ASP A 128 -12.85 -18.42 -18.64
N GLN A 129 -13.24 -17.77 -17.53
CA GLN A 129 -13.86 -16.45 -17.51
C GLN A 129 -12.86 -15.31 -17.26
N ARG A 130 -11.56 -15.57 -17.29
CA ARG A 130 -10.51 -14.57 -16.99
C ARG A 130 -10.51 -13.32 -17.89
N PHE A 131 -11.19 -13.39 -19.03
CA PHE A 131 -11.39 -12.29 -19.97
C PHE A 131 -12.86 -11.90 -20.13
N ALA A 132 -13.74 -12.36 -19.23
CA ALA A 132 -15.14 -11.99 -19.24
C ALA A 132 -15.29 -10.46 -19.15
N ARG A 133 -16.20 -9.93 -19.96
CA ARG A 133 -16.53 -8.49 -20.00
C ARG A 133 -17.99 -8.33 -19.62
N PRO A 134 -18.35 -8.32 -18.32
CA PRO A 134 -19.74 -8.34 -17.88
C PRO A 134 -20.53 -7.09 -18.27
N TYR A 135 -19.85 -6.01 -18.67
CA TYR A 135 -20.46 -4.74 -19.10
C TYR A 135 -20.28 -4.46 -20.60
N ALA A 136 -19.75 -5.40 -21.38
CA ALA A 136 -19.70 -5.26 -22.83
C ALA A 136 -21.05 -5.71 -23.40
N ASN A 137 -21.91 -4.74 -23.71
CA ASN A 137 -22.96 -4.90 -24.72
C ASN A 137 -22.33 -4.79 -26.11
#